data_AF-C5B5Y6-F1
#
_entry.id   AF-C5B5Y6-F1
#
_cell.length_a   1.000
_cell.length_b   1.000
_cell.length_c   1.000
_cell.angle_alpha   90.00
_cell.angle_beta   90.00
_cell.angle_gamma   90.00
#
_symmetry.space_group_name_H-M   'P 1'
#
loop_
_entity.id
_entity.type
_entity.pdbx_description
1 polymer ?
#
loop_
_entity_poly.entity_id
_entity_poly.type
_entity_poly.pdbx_seq_one_letter_code
_entity_poly.pdbx_strand_id
1 'polypeptide(L)'
;MSPVVCELRLLRESIEDSLDRQRVDTNLGRGVYGYVGALIRLVEDGDRDPALALNEARSAAGFLHAVPRLPDPRPRAWSAR
;
A
#
# COMPACT_ATOMS: atom_id res chain seq x y z
N MET A 1 20.10 -11.84 3.05
CA MET A 1 18.76 -11.20 2.98
C MET A 1 18.02 -11.87 1.83
N SER A 2 16.78 -12.34 2.05
CA SER A 2 16.02 -13.04 1.00
C SER A 2 15.76 -12.09 -0.19
N PRO A 3 15.93 -12.53 -1.45
CA PRO A 3 15.66 -11.70 -2.62
C PRO A 3 14.22 -11.16 -2.63
N VAL A 4 13.26 -11.95 -2.12
CA VAL A 4 11.87 -11.52 -1.97
C VAL A 4 11.72 -10.38 -0.97
N VAL A 5 12.44 -10.42 0.16
CA VAL A 5 12.40 -9.34 1.16
C VAL A 5 12.95 -8.05 0.57
N CYS A 6 13.99 -8.13 -0.27
CA CYS A 6 14.49 -6.96 -1.01
C CYS A 6 13.42 -6.38 -1.94
N GLU A 7 12.72 -7.23 -2.71
CA GLU A 7 11.64 -6.77 -3.59
C GLU A 7 10.46 -6.14 -2.83
N LEU A 8 10.06 -6.73 -1.70
CA LEU A 8 9.01 -6.16 -0.85
C LEU A 8 9.41 -4.78 -0.30
N ARG A 9 10.69 -4.60 0.07
CA ARG A 9 11.22 -3.30 0.52
C ARG A 9 11.20 -2.26 -0.60
N LEU A 10 11.66 -2.62 -1.80
CA LEU A 10 11.59 -1.74 -2.97
C LEU A 10 10.15 -1.33 -3.32
N LEU A 11 9.21 -2.27 -3.22
CA LEU A 11 7.80 -1.96 -3.45
C LEU A 11 7.26 -0.99 -2.40
N ARG A 12 7.63 -1.18 -1.13
CA ARG A 12 7.25 -0.28 -0.03
C ARG A 12 7.82 1.13 -0.22
N GLU A 13 9.07 1.25 -0.66
CA GLU A 13 9.71 2.53 -1.02
C GLU A 13 8.97 3.21 -2.19
N SER A 14 8.55 2.46 -3.21
CA SER A 14 7.76 3.01 -4.33
C SER A 14 6.39 3.55 -3.89
N ILE A 15 5.75 2.92 -2.90
CA ILE A 15 4.49 3.40 -2.32
C ILE A 15 4.74 4.69 -1.53
N GLU A 16 5.84 4.76 -0.78
CA GLU A 16 6.26 5.96 -0.04
C GLU A 16 6.50 7.15 -0.99
N ASP A 17 7.26 6.98 -2.07
CA ASP A 17 7.45 8.03 -3.09
C ASP A 17 6.11 8.48 -3.71
N SER A 18 5.17 7.55 -3.90
CA SER A 18 3.85 7.87 -4.44
C SER A 18 2.99 8.67 -3.46
N LEU A 19 3.10 8.41 -2.16
CA LEU A 19 2.46 9.18 -1.09
C LEU A 19 3.06 10.60 -1.01
N ASP A 20 4.39 10.70 -1.00
CA ASP A 20 5.11 11.97 -0.91
C ASP A 20 4.80 12.88 -2.09
N ARG A 21 4.68 12.32 -3.29
CA ARG A 21 4.31 13.04 -4.51
C ARG A 21 2.80 13.18 -4.70
N GLN A 22 2.00 12.74 -3.73
CA GLN A 22 0.54 12.80 -3.75
C GLN A 22 -0.10 12.19 -5.01
N ARG A 23 0.53 11.15 -5.59
CA ARG A 23 0.10 10.46 -6.81
C ARG A 23 -1.01 9.44 -6.56
N VAL A 24 -1.20 9.06 -5.30
CA VAL A 24 -2.21 8.09 -4.86
C VAL A 24 -3.05 8.71 -3.75
N ASP A 25 -4.19 8.09 -3.44
CA ASP A 25 -4.97 8.45 -2.27
C ASP A 25 -4.15 8.24 -0.98
N THR A 26 -4.10 9.25 -0.10
CA THR A 26 -3.26 9.22 1.10
C THR A 26 -3.70 8.16 2.11
N ASN A 27 -5.01 7.97 2.28
CA ASN A 27 -5.53 7.04 3.28
C ASN A 27 -5.31 5.60 2.82
N LEU A 28 -5.66 5.32 1.56
CA LEU A 28 -5.45 4.01 0.96
C LEU A 28 -3.95 3.70 0.87
N GLY A 29 -3.13 4.66 0.44
CA GLY A 29 -1.69 4.48 0.30
C GLY A 29 -0.99 4.18 1.63
N ARG A 30 -1.37 4.85 2.73
CA ARG A 30 -0.86 4.52 4.08
C ARG A 30 -1.24 3.11 4.52
N GLY A 31 -2.47 2.67 4.22
CA GLY A 31 -2.92 1.31 4.48
C GLY A 31 -2.08 0.27 3.74
N VAL A 32 -1.87 0.47 2.44
CA VAL A 32 -1.06 -0.44 1.60
C VAL A 32 0.41 -0.44 2.05
N TYR A 33 0.99 0.73 2.36
CA TYR A 33 2.36 0.83 2.89
C TYR A 33 2.55 0.02 4.18
N GLY A 34 1.59 0.14 5.12
CA GLY A 34 1.60 -0.61 6.38
C GLY A 34 1.44 -2.11 6.16
N TYR A 35 0.55 -2.50 5.25
CA TYR A 35 0.32 -3.89 4.89
C TYR A 35 1.55 -4.56 4.27
N VAL A 36 2.25 -3.90 3.33
CA VAL A 36 3.52 -4.41 2.80
C VAL A 36 4.58 -4.52 3.91
N GLY A 37 4.60 -3.56 4.85
CA GLY A 37 5.45 -3.65 6.04
C GLY A 37 5.17 -4.87 6.92
N ALA A 38 3.90 -5.25 7.07
CA ALA A 38 3.51 -6.46 7.80
C ALA A 38 3.94 -7.74 7.06
N LEU A 39 3.77 -7.79 5.73
CA LEU A 39 4.21 -8.91 4.90
C LEU A 39 5.73 -9.13 4.98
N ILE A 40 6.53 -8.05 5.00
CA ILE A 40 7.98 -8.15 5.20
C ILE A 40 8.30 -8.86 6.51
N ARG A 41 7.68 -8.44 7.62
CA ARG A 41 7.91 -9.07 8.93
C ARG A 41 7.51 -10.54 8.95
N LEU A 42 6.33 -10.86 8.44
CA LEU A 42 5.86 -12.25 8.38
C LEU A 42 6.78 -13.16 7.55
N VAL A 43 7.37 -12.64 6.47
CA VAL A 43 8.36 -13.39 5.68
C VAL A 43 9.69 -13.52 6.42
N GLU A 44 10.15 -12.46 7.10
CA GLU A 44 11.38 -12.48 7.92
C GLU A 44 11.26 -13.45 9.11
N ASP A 45 10.08 -13.53 9.72
CA ASP A 45 9.77 -14.43 10.85
C ASP A 45 9.52 -15.89 10.40
N GLY A 46 9.34 -16.13 9.10
CA GLY A 46 9.05 -17.45 8.53
C GLY A 46 7.58 -17.88 8.61
N ASP A 47 6.69 -16.98 9.03
CA ASP A 47 5.25 -17.21 9.20
C ASP A 47 4.45 -17.09 7.88
N ARG A 48 5.10 -16.63 6.81
CA ARG A 48 4.47 -16.47 5.49
C ARG A 48 5.39 -16.94 4.37
N ASP A 49 4.79 -17.66 3.41
CA ASP A 49 5.46 -18.01 2.17
C ASP A 49 5.92 -16.74 1.41
N PRO A 50 7.21 -16.62 1.06
CA PRO A 50 7.73 -15.43 0.40
C PRO A 50 7.06 -15.13 -0.94
N ALA A 51 6.79 -16.15 -1.77
CA ALA A 51 6.23 -15.95 -3.10
C ALA A 51 4.78 -15.44 -3.03
N LEU A 52 3.98 -15.99 -2.10
CA LEU A 52 2.62 -15.52 -1.83
C LEU A 52 2.62 -14.08 -1.31
N ALA A 53 3.50 -13.76 -0.35
CA ALA A 53 3.62 -12.40 0.19
C ALA A 53 3.97 -11.38 -0.90
N LEU A 54 4.89 -11.72 -1.81
CA LEU A 54 5.27 -10.83 -2.91
C LEU A 54 4.11 -10.60 -3.89
N ASN A 55 3.38 -11.66 -4.24
CA ASN A 55 2.24 -11.56 -5.15
C ASN A 55 1.10 -10.72 -4.55
N GLU A 56 0.83 -10.90 -3.26
CA GLU A 56 -0.15 -10.13 -2.49
C GLU A 56 0.23 -8.64 -2.43
N ALA A 57 1.49 -8.35 -2.11
CA ALA A 57 2.01 -6.98 -2.08
C ALA A 57 1.91 -6.29 -3.46
N ARG A 58 2.31 -6.99 -4.54
CA ARG A 58 2.18 -6.48 -5.92
C ARG A 58 0.73 -6.21 -6.31
N SER A 59 -0.18 -7.09 -5.90
CA SER A 59 -1.62 -6.92 -6.17
C SER A 59 -2.18 -5.69 -5.44
N ALA A 60 -1.82 -5.50 -4.18
CA ALA A 60 -2.24 -4.33 -3.39
C ALA A 60 -1.68 -3.01 -3.95
N ALA A 61 -0.40 -3.00 -4.35
CA ALA A 61 0.21 -1.84 -5.00
C ALA A 61 -0.44 -1.55 -6.37
N GLY A 62 -0.68 -2.59 -7.17
CA GLY A 62 -1.39 -2.46 -8.45
C GLY A 62 -2.79 -1.87 -8.28
N PHE A 63 -3.54 -2.35 -7.28
CA PHE A 63 -4.84 -1.78 -6.93
C PHE A 63 -4.73 -0.30 -6.53
N LEU A 64 -3.78 0.05 -5.67
CA LEU A 64 -3.55 1.43 -5.24
C LEU A 64 -3.32 2.38 -6.43
N HIS A 65 -2.56 1.94 -7.43
CA HIS A 65 -2.28 2.73 -8.62
C HIS A 65 -3.41 2.75 -9.65
N ALA A 66 -4.28 1.73 -9.66
CA ALA A 66 -5.42 1.66 -10.55
C ALA A 66 -6.62 2.49 -10.05
N VAL A 67 -6.73 2.71 -8.74
CA VAL A 67 -7.82 3.49 -8.15
C VAL A 67 -7.55 4.98 -8.37
N PRO A 68 -8.47 5.73 -9.04
CA PRO A 68 -8.35 7.17 -9.15
C PRO A 68 -8.30 7.81 -7.77
N ARG A 69 -7.45 8.82 -7.58
CA ARG A 69 -7.47 9.61 -6.36
C ARG A 69 -8.89 10.16 -6.17
N LEU A 70 -9.50 9.84 -5.03
CA LEU A 70 -10.85 10.32 -4.74
C LEU A 70 -10.80 11.86 -4.64
N PRO A 71 -11.77 12.57 -5.24
CA PRO A 71 -11.88 14.00 -5.03
C PRO A 71 -12.08 14.29 -3.54
N ASP A 72 -11.62 15.46 -3.09
CA ASP A 72 -11.81 15.87 -1.70
C ASP A 72 -13.29 15.74 -1.31
N PRO A 73 -13.59 15.16 -0.13
CA PRO A 73 -14.97 15.02 0.32
C PRO A 73 -15.64 16.39 0.29
N ARG A 74 -16.68 16.56 -0.54
CA ARG A 74 -17.46 17.79 -0.51
C ARG A 74 -18.05 17.94 0.90
N PRO A 75 -18.00 19.13 1.51
CA PRO A 75 -18.71 19.38 2.76
C PRO A 75 -20.17 18.96 2.60
N ARG A 76 -20.62 17.97 3.38
CA ARG A 76 -22.05 17.67 3.46
C ARG A 76 -22.70 18.86 4.17
N ALA A 77 -23.39 19.72 3.42
CA ALA A 77 -24.38 20.60 4.00
C ALA A 77 -25.54 19.73 4.47
N TRP A 78 -25.51 19.29 5.72
CA TRP A 78 -26.67 18.70 6.35
C TRP A 78 -27.73 19.81 6.45
N SER A 79 -28.65 19.87 5.50
CA SER A 79 -29.84 20.72 5.61
C SER A 79 -30.72 20.11 6.68
N ALA A 80 -30.55 20.56 7.94
CA ALA A 80 -31.58 20.38 8.96
C ALA A 80 -32.78 21.23 8.54
N ARG A 81 -33.75 20.60 7.88
CA ARG A 81 -35.13 21.10 7.83
C ARG A 81 -35.91 20.44 8.96
#